data_AF-A0A5Q4F189-F1
#
_entry.id   AF-A0A5Q4F189-F1
#
_cell.length_a   1.000
_cell.length_b   1.000
_cell.length_c   1.000
_cell.angle_alpha   90.00
_cell.angle_beta   90.00
_cell.angle_gamma   90.00
#
_symmetry.space_group_name_H-M   'P 1'
#
loop_
_entity.id
_entity.type
_entity.pdbx_description
1 polymer ?
#
loop_
_entity_poly.entity_id
_entity_poly.type
_entity_poly.pdbx_seq_one_letter_code
_entity_poly.pdbx_strand_id
1 'polypeptide(L)'
;MSKHEERAEPATGEPAFLPHPMLDRLLDISVALAAEVWAERDRRETLERVLTARGQLDAQEIEAYLPDEAERSARKAERDAFVKRIFAGLKTLD
;
A
#
# COMPACT_ATOMS: atom_id res chain seq x y z
N MET A 1 16.56 38.33 -13.30
CA MET A 1 16.32 38.15 -11.85
C MET A 1 15.04 37.37 -11.69
N SER A 2 15.12 36.23 -10.99
CA SER A 2 14.10 35.18 -10.91
C SER A 2 12.82 35.72 -10.24
N LYS A 3 11.68 35.46 -10.86
CA LYS A 3 10.37 35.91 -10.43
C LYS A 3 9.55 34.67 -10.05
N HIS A 4 9.38 34.48 -8.74
CA HIS A 4 8.45 33.58 -8.06
C HIS A 4 8.80 32.07 -7.99
N GLU A 5 9.78 31.70 -7.17
CA GLU A 5 9.59 30.57 -6.24
C GLU A 5 8.96 31.12 -4.96
N GLU A 6 7.69 31.51 -5.08
CA GLU A 6 6.90 31.91 -3.93
C GLU A 6 6.45 30.63 -3.22
N ARG A 7 7.16 30.33 -2.12
CA ARG A 7 6.91 29.15 -1.29
C ARG A 7 5.53 29.32 -0.66
N ALA A 8 4.54 28.55 -1.11
CA ALA A 8 3.28 28.44 -0.38
C ALA A 8 3.61 27.92 1.03
N GLU A 9 3.36 28.74 2.05
CA GLU A 9 3.55 28.34 3.45
C GLU A 9 2.76 27.04 3.72
N PRO A 10 3.32 26.11 4.50
CA PRO A 10 2.58 24.92 4.90
C PRO A 10 1.32 25.38 5.62
N ALA A 11 0.17 25.03 5.05
CA ALA A 11 -1.10 25.24 5.70
C ALA A 11 -1.11 24.33 6.94
N THR A 12 -0.96 24.95 8.11
CA THR A 12 -0.79 24.33 9.45
C THR A 12 0.61 23.78 9.72
N GLY A 13 1.05 23.84 10.98
CA GLY A 13 2.43 23.73 11.45
C GLY A 13 3.08 22.35 11.35
N GLU A 14 2.83 21.61 10.28
CA GLU A 14 3.52 20.36 9.96
C GLU A 14 4.97 20.66 9.53
N PRO A 15 5.95 19.86 9.99
CA PRO A 15 7.35 20.05 9.61
C PRO A 15 7.53 19.77 8.11
N ALA A 16 8.21 20.67 7.40
CA ALA A 16 8.61 20.41 6.02
C ALA A 16 9.89 19.55 6.00
N PHE A 17 9.83 18.34 5.44
CA PHE A 17 10.97 17.41 5.41
C PHE A 17 11.75 17.49 4.10
N LEU A 18 11.08 17.80 2.98
CA LEU A 18 11.67 17.88 1.64
C LEU A 18 11.58 19.28 1.01
N PRO A 19 12.44 19.60 0.01
CA PRO A 19 12.54 20.95 -0.55
C PRO A 19 11.28 21.45 -1.29
N HIS A 20 10.45 20.53 -1.80
CA HIS A 20 9.28 20.85 -2.60
C HIS A 20 8.01 20.30 -1.93
N PRO A 21 6.93 21.09 -1.75
CA PRO A 21 5.71 20.64 -1.05
C PRO A 21 5.08 19.37 -1.64
N MET A 22 5.15 19.18 -2.96
CA MET A 22 4.68 17.94 -3.60
C MET A 22 5.51 16.71 -3.22
N LEU A 23 6.83 16.88 -3.03
CA LEU A 23 7.70 15.78 -2.60
C LEU A 23 7.42 15.42 -1.14
N ASP A 24 7.17 16.43 -0.31
CA ASP A 24 6.80 16.24 1.09
C ASP A 24 5.48 15.46 1.22
N ARG A 25 4.44 15.84 0.46
CA ARG A 25 3.20 15.08 0.39
C ARG A 25 3.39 13.65 -0.11
N LEU A 26 4.30 13.43 -1.06
CA LEU A 26 4.62 12.08 -1.53
C LEU A 26 5.31 11.26 -0.44
N LEU A 27 6.15 11.88 0.37
CA LEU A 27 6.75 11.24 1.56
C LEU A 27 5.67 10.86 2.57
N ASP A 28 4.73 11.77 2.88
CA ASP A 28 3.63 11.48 3.80
C ASP A 28 2.78 10.30 3.33
N ILE A 29 2.41 10.29 2.05
CA ILE A 29 1.68 9.17 1.42
C ILE A 29 2.49 7.88 1.52
N SER A 30 3.81 7.94 1.32
CA SER A 30 4.68 6.76 1.38
C SER A 30 4.79 6.20 2.81
N VAL A 31 4.90 7.08 3.81
CA VAL A 31 4.93 6.69 5.23
C VAL A 31 3.59 6.09 5.65
N ALA A 32 2.48 6.72 5.28
CA ALA A 32 1.14 6.19 5.53
C ALA A 32 0.97 4.80 4.87
N LEU A 33 1.39 4.64 3.62
CA LEU A 33 1.34 3.35 2.93
C LEU A 33 2.21 2.29 3.63
N ALA A 34 3.39 2.66 4.12
CA ALA A 34 4.25 1.74 4.86
C ALA A 34 3.59 1.27 6.17
N ALA A 35 2.88 2.16 6.87
CA ALA A 35 2.11 1.81 8.07
C ALA A 35 0.98 0.82 7.75
N GLU A 36 0.22 1.06 6.68
CA GLU A 36 -0.85 0.15 6.24
C GLU A 36 -0.31 -1.22 5.79
N VAL A 37 0.82 -1.25 5.08
CA VAL A 37 1.49 -2.52 4.71
C VAL A 37 1.90 -3.31 5.95
N TRP A 38 2.40 -2.63 6.98
CA TRP A 38 2.72 -3.28 8.25
C TRP A 38 1.47 -3.80 8.97
N ALA A 39 0.38 -3.03 9.02
CA ALA A 39 -0.88 -3.45 9.63
C ALA A 39 -1.43 -4.73 8.98
N GLU A 40 -1.44 -4.81 7.65
CA GLU A 40 -1.87 -6.01 6.92
C GLU A 40 -0.91 -7.19 7.12
N ARG A 41 0.39 -6.93 7.30
CA ARG A 41 1.35 -7.97 7.66
C ARG A 41 1.09 -8.54 9.04
N ASP A 42 0.96 -7.69 10.04
CA ASP A 42 0.69 -8.09 11.42
C ASP A 42 -0.64 -8.87 11.54
N ARG A 43 -1.66 -8.41 10.81
CA ARG A 43 -2.94 -9.12 10.71
C ARG A 43 -2.79 -10.52 10.12
N ARG A 44 -2.05 -10.68 9.01
CA ARG A 44 -1.80 -12.01 8.41
C ARG A 44 -1.04 -12.93 9.36
N GLU A 45 0.05 -12.44 9.96
CA GLU A 45 0.84 -13.23 10.93
C GLU A 45 -0.02 -13.65 12.14
N THR A 46 -0.91 -12.77 12.59
CA THR A 46 -1.87 -13.08 13.66
C THR A 46 -2.86 -14.16 13.24
N LEU A 47 -3.43 -14.07 12.02
CA LEU A 47 -4.34 -15.08 11.50
C LEU A 47 -3.67 -16.46 11.43
N GLU A 48 -2.45 -16.53 10.89
CA GLU A 48 -1.68 -17.77 10.81
C GLU A 48 -1.44 -18.37 12.20
N ARG A 49 -0.98 -17.56 13.16
CA ARG A 49 -0.77 -18.00 14.55
C ARG A 49 -2.04 -18.51 15.22
N VAL A 50 -3.16 -17.81 15.03
CA VAL A 50 -4.46 -18.21 15.61
C VAL A 50 -4.94 -19.54 15.01
N LEU A 51 -4.78 -19.74 13.70
CA LEU A 51 -5.20 -20.97 13.03
C LEU A 51 -4.29 -22.16 13.41
N THR A 52 -2.98 -21.96 13.46
CA THR A 52 -2.04 -22.99 13.91
C THR A 52 -2.27 -23.37 15.38
N ALA A 53 -2.48 -22.40 16.27
CA ALA A 53 -2.78 -22.67 17.68
C ALA A 53 -4.08 -23.47 17.87
N ARG A 54 -5.02 -23.38 16.93
CA ARG A 54 -6.26 -24.16 16.89
C ARG A 54 -6.11 -25.51 16.18
N GLY A 55 -4.92 -25.83 15.65
CA GLY A 55 -4.67 -27.03 14.86
C GLY A 55 -5.41 -27.04 13.51
N GLN A 56 -5.79 -25.87 13.00
CA GLN A 56 -6.54 -25.71 11.74
C GLN A 56 -5.66 -25.45 10.52
N LEU A 57 -4.35 -25.22 10.73
CA LEU A 57 -3.38 -24.88 9.71
C LEU A 57 -2.01 -25.42 10.12
N ASP A 58 -1.34 -26.16 9.23
CA ASP A 58 0.09 -26.41 9.33
C ASP A 58 0.85 -25.26 8.65
N ALA A 59 1.75 -24.60 9.39
CA ALA A 59 2.54 -23.50 8.87
C ALA A 59 3.37 -23.89 7.63
N GLN A 60 3.76 -25.17 7.50
CA GLN A 60 4.48 -25.66 6.32
C GLN A 60 3.61 -25.69 5.06
N GLU A 61 2.29 -25.80 5.19
CA GLU A 61 1.38 -25.78 4.03
C GLU A 61 1.38 -24.43 3.33
N ILE A 62 1.57 -23.32 4.07
CA ILE A 62 1.67 -21.98 3.49
C ILE A 62 2.92 -21.86 2.61
N GLU A 63 4.08 -22.28 3.12
CA GLU A 63 5.36 -22.20 2.41
C GLU A 63 5.41 -23.14 1.19
N ALA A 64 4.74 -24.29 1.29
CA ALA A 64 4.65 -25.26 0.20
C ALA A 64 3.52 -24.95 -0.80
N TYR A 65 2.68 -23.95 -0.54
CA TYR A 65 1.48 -23.71 -1.33
C TYR A 65 1.81 -23.32 -2.77
N LEU A 66 1.32 -24.11 -3.71
CA LEU A 66 1.41 -23.84 -5.14
C LEU A 66 0.00 -23.68 -5.71
N PRO A 67 -0.44 -22.46 -6.05
CA PRO A 67 -1.75 -22.27 -6.66
C PRO A 67 -1.80 -22.99 -8.00
N ASP A 68 -2.95 -23.57 -8.35
CA ASP A 68 -3.14 -24.16 -9.67
C ASP A 68 -3.34 -23.08 -10.77
N GLU A 69 -3.50 -23.50 -12.02
CA GLU A 69 -3.66 -22.55 -13.14
C GLU A 69 -4.96 -21.73 -13.04
N ALA A 70 -6.04 -22.34 -12.56
CA ALA A 70 -7.32 -21.65 -12.44
C ALA A 70 -7.24 -20.55 -11.37
N GLU A 71 -6.63 -20.85 -10.22
CA GLU A 71 -6.43 -19.90 -9.15
C GLU A 71 -5.43 -18.79 -9.54
N ARG A 72 -4.32 -19.13 -10.20
CA ARG A 72 -3.39 -18.11 -10.71
C ARG A 72 -4.09 -17.12 -11.64
N SER A 73 -4.94 -17.62 -12.54
CA SER A 73 -5.73 -16.79 -13.46
C SER A 73 -6.71 -15.89 -12.71
N ALA A 74 -7.43 -16.44 -11.71
CA ALA A 74 -8.35 -15.66 -10.87
C ALA A 74 -7.63 -14.55 -10.10
N ARG A 75 -6.51 -14.87 -9.44
CA ARG A 75 -5.67 -13.89 -8.71
C ARG A 75 -5.12 -12.81 -9.65
N LYS A 76 -4.74 -13.17 -10.88
CA LYS A 76 -4.33 -12.20 -11.90
C LYS A 76 -5.47 -11.25 -12.27
N ALA A 77 -6.66 -11.78 -12.56
CA ALA A 77 -7.81 -10.97 -12.92
C ALA A 77 -8.21 -10.00 -11.80
N GLU A 78 -8.17 -10.46 -10.54
CA GLU A 78 -8.43 -9.63 -9.38
C GLU A 78 -7.40 -8.51 -9.22
N ARG A 79 -6.11 -8.83 -9.33
CA ARG A 79 -5.03 -7.83 -9.29
C ARG A 79 -5.17 -6.80 -10.40
N ASP A 80 -5.46 -7.24 -11.63
CA ASP A 80 -5.63 -6.35 -12.78
C ASP A 80 -6.83 -5.40 -12.56
N ALA A 81 -7.92 -5.90 -11.96
CA ALA A 81 -9.08 -5.09 -11.58
C ALA A 81 -8.75 -4.10 -10.45
N PHE A 82 -7.97 -4.51 -9.46
CA PHE A 82 -7.51 -3.64 -8.37
C PHE A 82 -6.64 -2.49 -8.90
N VAL A 83 -5.65 -2.79 -9.73
CA VAL A 83 -4.80 -1.79 -10.39
C VAL A 83 -5.67 -0.82 -11.20
N LYS A 84 -6.63 -1.33 -11.98
CA LYS A 84 -7.55 -0.48 -12.75
C LYS A 84 -8.33 0.49 -11.85
N ARG A 85 -8.80 0.06 -10.67
CA ARG A 85 -9.51 0.94 -9.71
C ARG A 85 -8.63 2.05 -9.16
N ILE A 86 -7.37 1.74 -8.81
CA ILE A 86 -6.40 2.75 -8.34
C ILE A 86 -6.19 3.82 -9.41
N PHE A 87 -5.91 3.41 -10.65
CA PHE A 87 -5.64 4.34 -11.74
C PHE A 87 -6.88 5.05 -12.28
N ALA A 88 -8.09 4.52 -12.04
CA ALA A 88 -9.32 5.17 -12.47
C ALA A 88 -9.48 6.57 -11.86
N GLY A 89 -9.11 6.74 -10.58
CA GLY A 89 -9.19 8.04 -9.90
C GLY A 89 -8.19 9.08 -10.43
N LEU A 90 -7.07 8.65 -11.02
CA LEU A 90 -6.09 9.54 -11.64
C LEU A 90 -6.55 10.05 -13.02
N LYS A 91 -7.34 9.26 -13.75
CA LYS A 91 -7.85 9.64 -15.08
C LYS A 91 -8.95 10.68 -15.05
N THR A 92 -9.60 10.88 -13.90
CA THR A 92 -10.69 11.85 -13.72
C THR A 92 -10.22 13.25 -13.29
N LEU A 93 -8.90 13.44 -13.16
CA LEU A 93 -8.30 14.77 -12.95
C LEU A 93 -8.02 15.40 -14.32
N ASP A 94 -9.07 15.90 -14.97
CA ASP A 94 -8.99 16.79 -16.15
C ASP A 94 -8.76 18.25 -15.72
#